data_AF-A0A3N5YB76-F1
#
_entry.id   AF-A0A3N5YB76-F1
#
_cell.length_a   1.000
_cell.length_b   1.000
_cell.length_c   1.000
_cell.angle_alpha   90.00
_cell.angle_beta   90.00
_cell.angle_gamma   90.00
#
_symmetry.space_group_name_H-M   'P 1'
#
loop_
_entity.id
_entity.type
_entity.pdbx_description
1 polymer ?
#
loop_
_entity_poly.entity_id
_entity_poly.type
_entity_poly.pdbx_seq_one_letter_code
_entity_poly.pdbx_strand_id
1 'polypeptide(L)'
;MSWIIGLAVGAALAVIAYLVGRRFLANRGTRLVQCPENEQPAAVDVDAFKVAVGGRFELSDCSRWPEKSGCGRECLHQIERSPEGCLVRTMVTEWYLDKNCGVCGKPVGHIDWLERKPALMDRAGVARPWQDVAPETLPAVLSTHTPVCFDCYVAETFRREHPELVLDNPWRRVGN
;
A
#
# COMPACT_ATOMS: atom_id res chain seq x y z
N MET A 1 -47.64 15.89 0.82
CA MET A 1 -46.57 16.47 1.65
C MET A 1 -45.62 15.43 2.24
N SER A 2 -46.10 14.34 2.86
CA SER A 2 -45.26 13.37 3.59
C SER A 2 -44.24 12.59 2.74
N TRP A 3 -44.54 12.31 1.46
CA TRP A 3 -43.62 11.60 0.57
C TRP A 3 -42.42 12.46 0.14
N ILE A 4 -42.60 13.79 0.03
CA ILE A 4 -41.53 14.75 -0.29
C ILE A 4 -40.53 14.82 0.87
N ILE A 5 -41.02 14.81 2.12
CA ILE A 5 -40.16 14.77 3.32
C ILE A 5 -39.38 13.45 3.35
N GLY A 6 -40.03 12.31 3.08
CA GLY A 6 -39.37 11.02 2.99
C GLY A 6 -38.25 10.97 1.94
N LEU A 7 -38.50 11.49 0.74
CA LEU A 7 -37.48 11.58 -0.32
C LEU A 7 -36.34 12.53 0.04
N ALA A 8 -36.64 13.68 0.64
CA ALA A 8 -35.62 14.64 1.06
C ALA A 8 -34.70 14.06 2.14
N VAL A 9 -35.27 13.38 3.14
CA VAL A 9 -34.51 12.68 4.18
C VAL A 9 -33.66 11.55 3.58
N GLY A 10 -34.25 10.74 2.70
CA GLY A 10 -33.52 9.67 2.01
C GLY A 10 -32.33 10.18 1.19
N ALA A 11 -32.54 11.26 0.43
CA ALA A 11 -31.47 11.91 -0.34
C ALA A 11 -30.37 12.49 0.57
N ALA A 12 -30.75 13.16 1.66
CA ALA A 12 -29.79 13.68 2.63
C ALA A 12 -28.95 12.57 3.27
N LEU A 13 -29.57 11.45 3.68
CA LEU A 13 -28.88 10.29 4.22
C LEU A 13 -27.92 9.66 3.20
N ALA A 14 -28.34 9.54 1.94
CA ALA A 14 -27.49 9.03 0.87
C ALA A 14 -26.25 9.91 0.64
N VAL A 15 -26.42 11.24 0.63
CA VAL A 15 -25.31 12.19 0.51
C VAL A 15 -24.36 12.09 1.71
N ILE A 16 -24.88 12.01 2.93
CA ILE A 16 -24.06 11.84 4.14
C ILE A 16 -23.27 10.52 4.06
N ALA A 17 -23.93 9.41 3.73
CA ALA A 17 -23.29 8.11 3.58
C ALA A 17 -22.19 8.12 2.51
N TYR A 18 -22.44 8.79 1.38
CA TYR A 18 -21.44 8.96 0.32
C TYR A 18 -20.21 9.77 0.80
N LEU A 19 -20.43 10.90 1.48
CA LEU A 19 -19.35 11.75 2.00
C LEU A 19 -18.52 11.03 3.07
N VAL A 20 -19.19 10.37 4.03
CA VAL A 20 -18.53 9.56 5.06
C VAL A 20 -17.76 8.40 4.43
N GLY A 21 -18.38 7.67 3.49
CA GLY A 21 -17.73 6.58 2.76
C GLY A 21 -16.48 7.05 2.02
N ARG A 22 -16.55 8.18 1.30
CA ARG A 22 -15.39 8.75 0.60
C ARG A 22 -14.27 9.13 1.57
N ARG A 23 -14.58 9.75 2.71
CA ARG A 23 -13.56 10.08 3.73
C ARG A 23 -12.94 8.84 4.35
N PHE A 24 -13.75 7.81 4.62
CA PHE A 24 -13.26 6.53 5.12
C PHE A 24 -12.29 5.88 4.12
N LEU A 25 -12.65 5.82 2.84
CA LEU A 25 -11.79 5.26 1.79
C LEU A 25 -10.49 6.04 1.57
N ALA A 26 -10.53 7.35 1.74
CA ALA A 26 -9.34 8.21 1.66
C ALA A 26 -8.41 7.99 2.85
N ASN A 27 -8.97 7.85 4.06
CA ASN A 27 -8.18 7.79 5.29
C ASN A 27 -7.80 6.38 5.74
N ARG A 28 -8.44 5.33 5.20
CA ARG A 28 -8.07 3.94 5.48
C ARG A 28 -6.69 3.59 4.92
N GLY A 29 -6.04 2.64 5.58
CA GLY A 29 -4.78 2.03 5.17
C GLY A 29 -3.58 2.50 5.99
N THR A 30 -2.52 1.70 5.91
CA THR A 30 -1.32 1.86 6.70
C THR A 30 -0.46 3.02 6.23
N ARG A 31 0.04 3.77 7.20
CA ARG A 31 0.92 4.92 7.00
C ARG A 31 2.29 4.66 7.58
N LEU A 32 3.29 5.22 6.93
CA LEU A 32 4.66 5.28 7.42
C LEU A 32 4.92 6.66 7.98
N VAL A 33 5.31 6.69 9.26
CA VAL A 33 5.69 7.91 9.97
C VAL A 33 7.07 7.69 10.58
N GLN A 34 7.82 8.76 10.81
CA GLN A 34 9.03 8.67 11.62
C GLN A 34 8.65 8.70 13.10
N CYS A 35 9.08 7.70 13.86
CA CYS A 35 8.83 7.65 15.30
C CYS A 35 9.64 8.77 15.99
N PRO A 36 9.02 9.65 16.79
CA PRO A 36 9.73 10.75 17.44
C PRO A 36 10.72 10.27 18.51
N GLU A 37 10.55 9.07 19.06
CA GLU A 37 11.39 8.55 20.14
C GLU A 37 12.74 7.99 19.64
N ASN A 38 12.77 7.43 18.44
CA ASN A 38 13.96 6.73 17.92
C ASN A 38 14.29 7.04 16.46
N GLU A 39 13.56 7.95 15.82
CA GLU A 39 13.75 8.41 14.43
C GLU A 39 13.65 7.33 13.35
N GLN A 40 13.24 6.12 13.71
CA GLN A 40 13.11 5.05 12.74
C GLN A 40 11.71 5.07 12.08
N PRO A 41 11.51 4.47 10.89
CA PRO A 41 10.18 4.39 10.26
C PRO A 41 9.24 3.47 11.04
N ALA A 42 8.03 3.91 11.39
CA ALA A 42 7.01 3.13 12.08
C ALA A 42 5.76 3.04 11.21
N ALA A 43 5.15 1.85 11.18
CA ALA A 43 3.88 1.61 10.52
C ALA A 43 2.74 1.93 11.50
N VAL A 44 1.83 2.79 11.09
CA VAL A 44 0.71 3.22 11.93
C VAL A 44 -0.60 3.22 11.15
N ASP A 45 -1.65 2.82 11.83
CA ASP A 45 -3.02 2.92 11.34
C ASP A 45 -3.78 3.99 12.14
N VAL A 46 -4.64 4.73 11.45
CA VAL A 46 -5.54 5.70 12.07
C VAL A 46 -6.95 5.13 12.10
N ASP A 47 -7.73 5.53 13.09
CA ASP A 47 -9.17 5.26 13.12
C ASP A 47 -9.88 6.04 12.01
N ALA A 48 -9.93 5.43 10.83
CA ALA A 48 -10.50 6.02 9.63
C ALA A 48 -12.00 6.29 9.77
N PHE A 49 -12.71 5.52 10.60
CA PHE A 49 -14.13 5.73 10.84
C PHE A 49 -14.34 6.99 11.68
N LYS A 50 -13.59 7.14 12.77
CA LYS A 50 -13.64 8.33 13.63
C LYS A 50 -13.33 9.59 12.84
N VAL A 51 -12.33 9.57 11.97
CA VAL A 51 -12.02 10.69 11.07
C VAL A 51 -13.15 10.93 10.06
N ALA A 52 -13.73 9.88 9.48
CA ALA A 52 -14.77 10.01 8.45
C ALA A 52 -16.03 10.71 8.95
N VAL A 53 -16.42 10.48 10.20
CA VAL A 53 -17.58 11.12 10.85
C VAL A 53 -17.27 12.51 11.44
N GLY A 54 -16.05 13.03 11.25
CA GLY A 54 -15.66 14.37 11.69
C GLY A 54 -14.84 14.43 12.99
N GLY A 55 -14.38 13.29 13.50
CA GLY A 55 -13.44 13.21 14.62
C GLY A 55 -12.01 13.58 14.21
N ARG A 56 -11.14 13.76 15.21
CA ARG A 56 -9.69 13.98 15.01
C ARG A 56 -8.98 12.69 14.65
N PHE A 57 -7.79 12.80 14.05
CA PHE A 57 -6.91 11.66 13.83
C PHE A 57 -6.52 11.04 15.18
N GLU A 58 -6.75 9.75 15.30
CA GLU A 58 -6.31 8.94 16.43
C GLU A 58 -5.69 7.67 15.90
N LEU A 59 -4.56 7.27 16.49
CA LEU A 59 -3.90 6.02 16.16
C LEU A 59 -4.73 4.84 16.67
N SER A 60 -5.10 3.93 15.77
CA SER A 60 -5.71 2.65 16.11
C SER A 60 -4.66 1.57 16.35
N ASP A 61 -3.53 1.63 15.63
CA ASP A 61 -2.44 0.66 15.73
C ASP A 61 -1.08 1.31 15.42
N CYS A 62 0.00 0.71 15.93
CA CYS A 62 1.38 1.13 15.72
C CYS A 62 2.34 -0.06 15.86
N SER A 63 3.16 -0.32 14.85
CA SER A 63 4.14 -1.43 14.85
C SER A 63 5.26 -1.28 15.87
N ARG A 64 5.40 -0.11 16.49
CA ARG A 64 6.44 0.20 17.49
C ARG A 64 5.92 0.35 18.91
N TRP A 65 4.61 0.21 19.14
CA TRP A 65 4.09 0.29 20.50
C TRP A 65 4.40 -0.99 21.28
N PRO A 66 5.00 -0.89 22.48
CA PRO A 66 5.19 -2.05 23.34
C PRO A 66 4.08 -2.10 24.39
N GLU A 67 2.80 -2.20 24.02
CA GLU A 67 1.68 -2.34 24.98
C GLU A 67 1.32 -1.03 25.74
N LYS A 68 0.52 -0.17 25.08
CA LYS A 68 -0.22 1.04 25.56
C LYS A 68 0.14 1.62 26.95
N SER A 69 0.76 2.81 27.00
CA SER A 69 0.37 3.87 27.98
C SER A 69 1.09 5.23 27.87
N GLY A 70 2.19 5.36 27.12
CA GLY A 70 3.03 6.56 27.22
C GLY A 70 3.45 7.28 25.93
N CYS A 71 3.23 6.71 24.74
CA CYS A 71 3.69 7.34 23.51
C CYS A 71 2.90 8.64 23.26
N GLY A 72 3.60 9.78 23.16
CA GLY A 72 3.02 11.12 23.02
C GLY A 72 2.25 11.38 21.73
N ARG A 73 2.20 10.40 20.81
CA ARG A 73 1.48 10.43 19.52
C ARG A 73 1.82 11.65 18.65
N GLU A 74 2.96 12.29 18.88
CA GLU A 74 3.41 13.48 18.15
C GLU A 74 3.60 13.20 16.66
N CYS A 75 3.81 11.93 16.28
CA CYS A 75 3.83 11.49 14.88
C CYS A 75 2.51 11.75 14.13
N LEU A 76 1.38 11.96 14.82
CA LEU A 76 0.11 12.35 14.20
C LEU A 76 0.23 13.66 13.41
N HIS A 77 1.08 14.59 13.84
CA HIS A 77 1.32 15.83 13.09
C HIS A 77 1.96 15.60 11.72
N GLN A 78 2.70 14.50 11.52
CA GLN A 78 3.21 14.13 10.20
C GLN A 78 2.06 13.72 9.28
N ILE A 79 1.08 12.97 9.81
CA ILE A 79 -0.11 12.55 9.08
C ILE A 79 -1.01 13.75 8.76
N GLU A 80 -1.19 14.69 9.70
CA GLU A 80 -1.97 15.90 9.46
C GLU A 80 -1.36 16.78 8.36
N ARG A 81 -0.03 16.85 8.29
CA ARG A 81 0.69 17.60 7.24
C ARG A 81 0.65 16.90 5.88
N SER A 82 0.73 15.58 5.84
CA SER A 82 0.71 14.80 4.59
C SER A 82 -0.16 13.53 4.71
N PRO A 83 -1.51 13.67 4.67
CA PRO A 83 -2.41 12.55 4.90
C PRO A 83 -2.27 11.42 3.88
N GLU A 84 -1.96 11.78 2.62
CA GLU A 84 -1.80 10.86 1.51
C GLU A 84 -0.35 10.44 1.27
N GLY A 85 0.63 11.34 1.47
CA GLY A 85 2.04 11.04 1.23
C GLY A 85 2.63 10.06 2.25
N CYS A 86 2.07 9.99 3.45
CA CYS A 86 2.46 8.98 4.44
C CYS A 86 1.87 7.59 4.13
N LEU A 87 0.91 7.44 3.21
CA LEU A 87 0.31 6.13 2.95
C LEU A 87 1.28 5.20 2.20
N VAL A 88 1.37 3.97 2.67
CA VAL A 88 2.16 2.91 2.02
C VAL A 88 1.77 2.76 0.55
N ARG A 89 0.47 2.80 0.24
CA ARG A 89 -0.02 2.69 -1.15
C ARG A 89 0.54 3.80 -2.05
N THR A 90 0.65 5.02 -1.53
CA THR A 90 1.14 6.18 -2.28
C THR A 90 2.63 6.01 -2.54
N MET A 91 3.41 5.71 -1.49
CA MET A 91 4.85 5.46 -1.59
C MET A 91 5.18 4.34 -2.58
N VAL A 92 4.43 3.24 -2.55
CA VAL A 92 4.62 2.12 -3.47
C VAL A 92 4.23 2.51 -4.90
N THR A 93 3.11 3.21 -5.09
CA THR A 93 2.71 3.71 -6.42
C THR A 93 3.80 4.59 -7.04
N GLU A 94 4.26 5.58 -6.28
CA GLU A 94 5.30 6.52 -6.71
C GLU A 94 6.61 5.80 -7.02
N TRP A 95 6.98 4.81 -6.20
CA TRP A 95 8.20 4.05 -6.44
C TRP A 95 8.16 3.28 -7.76
N TYR A 96 7.02 2.70 -8.13
CA TYR A 96 6.86 1.91 -9.36
C TYR A 96 6.63 2.73 -10.63
N LEU A 97 6.16 3.98 -10.52
CA LEU A 97 5.65 4.80 -11.64
C LEU A 97 6.63 4.85 -12.83
N ASP A 98 7.91 5.08 -12.55
CA ASP A 98 8.98 5.23 -13.56
C ASP A 98 9.97 4.06 -13.55
N LYS A 99 9.56 2.88 -13.06
CA LYS A 99 10.41 1.69 -12.97
C LYS A 99 10.14 0.72 -14.12
N ASN A 100 11.22 0.13 -14.62
CA ASN A 100 11.16 -1.02 -15.53
C ASN A 100 11.34 -2.32 -14.74
N CYS A 101 10.60 -3.36 -15.11
CA CYS A 101 10.72 -4.68 -14.52
C CYS A 101 12.13 -5.24 -14.76
N GLY A 102 12.80 -5.69 -13.71
CA GLY A 102 14.13 -6.27 -13.79
C GLY A 102 14.23 -7.60 -14.54
N VAL A 103 13.08 -8.25 -14.81
CA VAL A 103 13.03 -9.55 -15.52
C VAL A 103 12.74 -9.35 -17.01
N CYS A 104 11.67 -8.61 -17.36
CA CYS A 104 11.27 -8.44 -18.77
C CYS A 104 11.66 -7.09 -19.38
N GLY A 105 12.21 -6.15 -18.61
CA GLY A 105 12.60 -4.81 -19.07
C GLY A 105 11.43 -3.85 -19.37
N LYS A 106 10.18 -4.32 -19.37
CA LYS A 106 9.00 -3.49 -19.65
C LYS A 106 8.71 -2.52 -18.49
N PRO A 107 8.15 -1.33 -18.77
CA PRO A 107 7.68 -0.43 -17.73
C PRO A 107 6.64 -1.14 -16.86
N VAL A 108 6.76 -1.02 -15.54
CA VAL A 108 5.74 -1.50 -14.61
C VAL A 108 4.57 -0.53 -14.59
N GLY A 109 4.86 0.78 -14.50
CA GLY A 109 3.86 1.84 -14.60
C GLY A 109 2.87 1.83 -13.43
N HIS A 110 1.60 2.03 -13.75
CA HIS A 110 0.54 2.15 -12.75
C HIS A 110 0.20 0.80 -12.12
N ILE A 111 0.05 0.79 -10.80
CA ILE A 111 -0.31 -0.41 -10.05
C ILE A 111 -1.82 -0.64 -10.15
N ASP A 112 -2.19 -1.83 -10.60
CA ASP A 112 -3.54 -2.35 -10.40
C ASP A 112 -3.69 -2.83 -8.95
N TRP A 113 -4.44 -2.05 -8.16
CA TRP A 113 -4.65 -2.30 -6.73
C TRP A 113 -5.65 -3.41 -6.44
N LEU A 114 -6.35 -3.96 -7.45
CA LEU A 114 -7.36 -5.00 -7.27
C LEU A 114 -6.76 -6.39 -7.49
N GLU A 115 -6.08 -6.61 -8.61
CA GLU A 115 -5.70 -7.98 -9.02
C GLU A 115 -4.21 -8.14 -9.29
N ARG A 116 -3.60 -7.23 -10.06
CA ARG A 116 -2.25 -7.43 -10.63
C ARG A 116 -1.18 -6.58 -9.95
N LYS A 117 -1.00 -6.80 -8.66
CA LYS A 117 -0.02 -6.05 -7.86
C LYS A 117 1.41 -6.54 -8.18
N PRO A 118 2.35 -5.64 -8.51
CA PRO A 118 3.73 -6.02 -8.80
C PRO A 118 4.46 -6.54 -7.56
N ALA A 119 5.62 -7.15 -7.77
CA ALA A 119 6.45 -7.76 -6.74
C ALA A 119 7.85 -7.14 -6.68
N LEU A 120 8.53 -7.41 -5.58
CA LEU A 120 9.91 -7.00 -5.34
C LEU A 120 10.80 -8.24 -5.47
N MET A 121 11.97 -8.09 -6.09
CA MET A 121 12.96 -9.15 -6.17
C MET A 121 14.20 -8.76 -5.38
N ASP A 122 14.60 -9.65 -4.48
CA ASP A 122 15.81 -9.47 -3.68
C ASP A 122 17.09 -9.72 -4.50
N ARG A 123 18.25 -9.53 -3.87
CA ARG A 123 19.55 -9.77 -4.53
C ARG A 123 19.82 -11.24 -4.82
N ALA A 124 19.13 -12.16 -4.16
CA ALA A 124 19.21 -13.59 -4.44
C ALA A 124 18.33 -14.01 -5.63
N GLY A 125 17.58 -13.08 -6.23
CA GLY A 125 16.68 -13.34 -7.34
C GLY A 125 15.31 -13.87 -6.91
N VAL A 126 14.99 -13.85 -5.62
CA VAL A 126 13.72 -14.33 -5.09
C VAL A 126 12.69 -13.20 -5.17
N ALA A 127 11.67 -13.39 -6.01
CA ALA A 127 10.55 -12.46 -6.11
C ALA A 127 9.52 -12.72 -4.99
N ARG A 128 9.04 -11.65 -4.36
CA ARG A 128 7.96 -11.68 -3.37
C ARG A 128 7.02 -10.47 -3.49
N PRO A 129 5.72 -10.64 -3.21
CA PRO A 129 4.80 -9.52 -3.13
C PRO A 129 5.26 -8.50 -2.09
N TRP A 130 5.10 -7.21 -2.37
CA TRP A 130 5.46 -6.16 -1.41
C TRP A 130 4.57 -6.17 -0.16
N GLN A 131 3.37 -6.76 -0.24
CA GLN A 131 2.42 -6.90 0.86
C GLN A 131 2.96 -7.84 1.95
N ASP A 132 3.87 -8.74 1.59
CA ASP A 132 4.49 -9.65 2.53
C ASP A 132 5.69 -8.99 3.23
N VAL A 133 6.03 -7.75 2.90
CA VAL A 133 7.08 -6.95 3.55
C VAL A 133 6.45 -6.18 4.70
N ALA A 134 7.05 -6.26 5.89
CA ALA A 134 6.62 -5.46 7.05
C ALA A 134 6.65 -3.96 6.66
N PRO A 135 5.55 -3.21 6.77
CA PRO A 135 5.46 -1.87 6.21
C PRO A 135 6.57 -0.93 6.68
N GLU A 136 6.97 -0.99 7.96
CA GLU A 136 8.06 -0.19 8.53
C GLU A 136 9.43 -0.42 7.87
N THR A 137 9.64 -1.60 7.28
CA THR A 137 10.89 -1.92 6.55
C THR A 137 10.81 -1.59 5.08
N LEU A 138 9.61 -1.29 4.56
CA LEU A 138 9.36 -1.10 3.14
C LEU A 138 10.25 -0.01 2.51
N PRO A 139 10.52 1.15 3.12
CA PRO A 139 11.44 2.13 2.54
C PRO A 139 12.84 1.56 2.27
N ALA A 140 13.36 0.72 3.17
CA ALA A 140 14.67 0.08 3.01
C ALA A 140 14.64 -1.05 1.97
N VAL A 141 13.52 -1.79 1.88
CA VAL A 141 13.35 -2.83 0.86
C VAL A 141 13.26 -2.19 -0.53
N LEU A 142 12.45 -1.13 -0.70
CA LEU A 142 12.30 -0.42 -1.96
C LEU A 142 13.62 0.23 -2.45
N SER A 143 14.54 0.58 -1.56
CA SER A 143 15.85 1.13 -1.96
C SER A 143 16.86 0.06 -2.40
N THR A 144 16.63 -1.21 -2.06
CA THR A 144 17.58 -2.31 -2.28
C THR A 144 17.10 -3.36 -3.27
N HIS A 145 15.79 -3.46 -3.49
CA HIS A 145 15.16 -4.50 -4.31
C HIS A 145 14.86 -4.02 -5.72
N THR A 146 14.79 -4.98 -6.63
CA THR A 146 14.47 -4.74 -8.03
C THR A 146 12.96 -4.85 -8.26
N PRO A 147 12.33 -3.92 -9.00
CA PRO A 147 10.92 -4.00 -9.38
C PRO A 147 10.64 -5.21 -10.29
N VAL A 148 9.54 -5.92 -10.06
CA VAL A 148 9.09 -7.03 -10.91
C VAL A 148 7.60 -6.87 -11.22
N CYS A 149 7.23 -6.92 -12.50
CA CYS A 149 5.81 -6.86 -12.87
C CYS A 149 5.08 -8.13 -12.44
N PHE A 150 3.75 -8.06 -12.30
CA PHE A 150 2.93 -9.18 -11.86
C PHE A 150 3.15 -10.45 -12.71
N ASP A 151 3.18 -10.32 -14.04
CA ASP A 151 3.35 -11.46 -14.95
C ASP A 151 4.69 -12.17 -14.72
N CYS A 152 5.78 -11.40 -14.56
CA CYS A 152 7.10 -11.95 -14.26
C CYS A 152 7.16 -12.53 -12.85
N TYR A 153 6.49 -11.93 -11.88
CA TYR A 153 6.40 -12.48 -10.53
C TYR A 153 5.77 -13.88 -10.53
N VAL A 154 4.61 -14.02 -11.19
CA VAL A 154 3.92 -15.31 -11.32
C VAL A 154 4.80 -16.32 -12.05
N ALA A 155 5.43 -15.91 -13.16
CA ALA A 155 6.31 -16.79 -13.92
C ALA A 155 7.53 -17.27 -13.11
N GLU A 156 8.24 -16.37 -12.43
CA GLU A 156 9.43 -16.73 -11.63
C GLU A 156 9.07 -17.55 -10.39
N THR A 157 7.92 -17.28 -9.77
CA THR A 157 7.42 -18.09 -8.65
C THR A 157 7.11 -19.50 -9.14
N PHE A 158 6.41 -19.64 -10.27
CA PHE A 158 6.13 -20.94 -10.87
C PHE A 158 7.40 -21.71 -11.24
N ARG A 159 8.39 -21.04 -11.84
CA ARG A 159 9.68 -21.70 -12.16
C ARG A 159 10.40 -22.22 -10.91
N ARG A 160 10.34 -21.48 -9.80
CA ARG A 160 10.98 -21.86 -8.55
C ARG A 160 10.27 -23.02 -7.87
N GLU A 161 8.94 -22.99 -7.85
CA GLU A 161 8.12 -23.95 -7.10
C GLU A 161 7.83 -25.23 -7.88
N HIS A 162 7.78 -25.15 -9.21
CA HIS A 162 7.49 -26.25 -10.11
C HIS A 162 8.50 -26.35 -11.27
N PRO A 163 9.82 -26.46 -10.99
CA PRO A 163 10.84 -26.50 -12.03
C PRO A 163 10.65 -27.67 -13.02
N GLU A 164 10.04 -28.77 -12.58
CA GLU A 164 9.73 -29.95 -13.38
C GLU A 164 8.68 -29.72 -14.47
N LEU A 165 7.86 -28.67 -14.32
CA LEU A 165 6.81 -28.31 -15.28
C LEU A 165 7.26 -27.20 -16.25
N VAL A 166 8.47 -26.67 -16.07
CA VAL A 166 9.01 -25.61 -16.92
C VAL A 166 9.66 -26.23 -18.15
N LEU A 167 9.20 -25.80 -19.32
CA LEU A 167 9.85 -26.08 -20.59
C LEU A 167 10.48 -24.80 -21.12
N ASP A 168 11.81 -24.76 -21.15
CA ASP A 168 12.52 -23.66 -21.79
C ASP A 168 12.40 -23.77 -23.31
N ASN A 169 11.99 -22.68 -23.95
CA ASN A 169 11.95 -22.62 -25.40
C ASN A 169 13.40 -22.51 -25.94
N PRO A 170 13.94 -23.55 -26.61
CA PRO A 170 15.32 -23.56 -27.06
C PRO A 170 15.61 -22.49 -28.13
N TRP A 171 14.58 -21.93 -28.76
CA TRP A 171 14.69 -20.97 -29.86
C TRP A 171 14.78 -19.50 -29.39
N ARG A 172 14.70 -19.23 -28.08
CA ARG A 172 14.70 -17.87 -27.52
C ARG A 172 16.10 -17.32 -27.20
N ARG A 173 17.12 -17.65 -28.02
CA ARG A 173 18.45 -17.01 -28.01
C ARG A 173 18.78 -16.34 -29.35
N VAL A 174 17.89 -15.51 -29.90
CA VAL A 174 18.29 -14.56 -30.94
C VAL A 174 17.38 -13.33 -30.85
N GLY A 175 17.89 -12.20 -30.35
CA GLY A 175 17.20 -10.91 -30.47
C GLY A 175 17.45 -9.93 -29.33
N ASN A 176 18.56 -9.18 -29.44
CA ASN A 176 18.96 -7.93 -28.77
C ASN A 176 18.84 -7.81 -27.24
#